data_AF-A0A450UG47-F1
#
_entry.id   AF-A0A450UG47-F1
#
_cell.length_a   1.000
_cell.length_b   1.000
_cell.length_c   1.000
_cell.angle_alpha   90.00
_cell.angle_beta   90.00
_cell.angle_gamma   90.00
#
_symmetry.space_group_name_H-M   'P 1'
#
loop_
_entity.id
_entity.type
_entity.pdbx_description
1 polymer ?
#
loop_
_entity_poly.entity_id
_entity_poly.type
_entity_poly.pdbx_seq_one_letter_code
_entity_poly.pdbx_strand_id
1 'polypeptide(L)'
;MTQTTNQPAANAGQTTTNTIDKQLHETALASAREEGKQEGIKAERERIQAILGSDAATGRRDLAEHFAFGTDMASEAAVAALEKAPKLPEATTKTDCLSQAMANTPRPNIAPDTPEAELGAFEEGSLLVNEIGISNVIRTSLTEKSFTTLVLRFTLAGQRQLTSTVREES
;
A
#
# COMPACT_ATOMS: atom_id res chain seq x y z
N MET A 1 27.38 -9.10 88.17
CA MET A 1 27.30 -9.99 86.99
C MET A 1 26.91 -9.13 85.80
N THR A 2 27.76 -9.13 84.79
CA THR A 2 27.87 -8.13 83.72
C THR A 2 26.75 -8.23 82.69
N GLN A 3 26.23 -7.07 82.26
CA GLN A 3 25.42 -6.91 81.06
C GLN A 3 26.23 -7.35 79.83
N THR A 4 25.71 -8.29 79.05
CA THR A 4 26.20 -8.57 77.70
C THR A 4 25.28 -7.87 76.71
N THR A 5 25.74 -6.71 76.24
CA THR A 5 25.21 -5.97 75.10
C THR A 5 25.29 -6.84 73.85
N ASN A 6 24.15 -7.13 73.22
CA ASN A 6 24.13 -7.69 71.87
C ASN A 6 23.85 -6.54 70.90
N GLN A 7 24.91 -6.00 70.30
CA GLN A 7 24.84 -4.94 69.29
C GLN A 7 24.75 -5.58 67.88
N PRO A 8 23.95 -5.04 66.95
CA PRO A 8 23.74 -5.65 65.65
C PRO A 8 24.94 -5.37 64.74
N ALA A 9 25.68 -6.41 64.36
CA ALA A 9 26.78 -6.31 63.42
C ALA A 9 26.26 -6.25 61.97
N ALA A 10 26.21 -5.02 61.44
CA ALA A 10 26.56 -4.63 60.08
C ALA A 10 26.13 -5.55 58.90
N ASN A 11 24.94 -5.30 58.35
CA ASN A 11 24.66 -5.53 56.92
C ASN A 11 25.27 -4.39 56.08
N ALA A 12 26.61 -4.33 55.98
CA ALA A 12 27.31 -3.35 55.14
C ALA A 12 27.99 -4.00 53.91
N GLY A 13 27.97 -5.33 53.82
CA GLY A 13 28.61 -6.09 52.74
C GLY A 13 27.68 -6.52 51.60
N GLN A 14 26.35 -6.52 51.80
CA GLN A 14 25.41 -7.03 50.79
C GLN A 14 24.91 -5.95 49.81
N THR A 15 25.07 -4.66 50.11
CA THR A 15 24.52 -3.59 49.26
C THR A 15 25.32 -3.39 47.96
N THR A 16 26.65 -3.56 48.01
CA THR A 16 27.53 -3.32 46.84
C THR A 16 27.44 -4.46 45.82
N THR A 17 27.41 -5.72 46.28
CA THR A 17 27.27 -6.90 45.39
C THR A 17 25.90 -6.91 44.71
N ASN A 18 24.80 -6.75 45.47
CA ASN A 18 23.44 -6.73 44.90
C ASN A 18 23.19 -5.57 43.92
N THR A 19 23.84 -4.41 44.09
CA THR A 19 23.68 -3.26 43.20
C THR A 19 24.42 -3.45 41.88
N ILE A 20 25.64 -4.00 41.92
CA ILE A 20 26.42 -4.34 40.73
C ILE A 20 25.72 -5.47 39.94
N ASP A 21 25.18 -6.47 40.64
CA ASP A 21 24.42 -7.57 40.03
C ASP A 21 23.14 -7.06 39.35
N LYS A 22 22.43 -6.12 39.99
CA LYS A 22 21.26 -5.47 39.40
C LYS A 22 21.61 -4.66 38.16
N GLN A 23 22.68 -3.87 38.20
CA GLN A 23 23.08 -3.03 37.07
C GLN A 23 23.59 -3.86 35.89
N LEU A 24 24.30 -4.96 36.15
CA LEU A 24 24.69 -5.95 35.14
C LEU A 24 23.46 -6.64 34.54
N HIS A 25 22.49 -7.01 35.37
CA HIS A 25 21.24 -7.62 34.92
C HIS A 25 20.42 -6.69 34.02
N GLU A 26 20.26 -5.42 34.41
CA GLU A 26 19.56 -4.42 33.60
C GLU A 26 20.26 -4.19 32.26
N THR A 27 21.60 -4.15 32.27
CA THR A 27 22.41 -4.04 31.04
C THR A 27 22.22 -5.25 30.14
N ALA A 28 22.27 -6.47 30.69
CA ALA A 28 22.04 -7.69 29.93
C ALA A 28 20.62 -7.76 29.32
N LEU A 29 19.60 -7.34 30.07
CA LEU A 29 18.23 -7.24 29.56
C LEU A 29 18.09 -6.17 28.47
N ALA A 30 18.81 -5.06 28.56
CA ALA A 30 18.81 -4.03 27.52
C ALA A 30 19.44 -4.56 26.23
N SER A 31 20.60 -5.23 26.33
CA SER A 31 21.26 -5.89 25.19
C SER A 31 20.36 -6.95 24.56
N ALA A 32 19.77 -7.84 25.36
CA ALA A 32 18.89 -8.90 24.85
C ALA A 32 17.65 -8.36 24.11
N ARG A 33 17.07 -7.24 24.58
CA ARG A 33 15.94 -6.59 23.89
C ARG A 33 16.35 -5.97 22.56
N GLU A 34 17.51 -5.32 22.51
CA GLU A 34 18.01 -4.74 21.27
C GLU A 34 18.35 -5.84 20.26
N GLU A 35 19.04 -6.89 20.69
CA GLU A 35 19.34 -8.07 19.86
C GLU A 35 18.06 -8.71 19.31
N GLY A 36 17.06 -8.97 20.17
CA GLY A 36 15.79 -9.53 19.75
C GLY A 36 15.02 -8.64 18.78
N LYS A 37 15.11 -7.31 18.91
CA LYS A 37 14.52 -6.36 17.95
C LYS A 37 15.21 -6.45 16.59
N GLN A 38 16.54 -6.50 16.56
CA GLN A 38 17.30 -6.60 15.31
C GLN A 38 17.03 -7.94 14.62
N GLU A 39 16.99 -9.04 15.38
CA GLU A 39 16.66 -10.36 14.86
C GLU A 39 15.22 -10.40 14.31
N GLY A 40 14.25 -9.84 15.03
CA GLY A 40 12.87 -9.73 14.55
C GLY A 40 12.74 -8.92 13.26
N ILE A 41 13.44 -7.79 13.14
CA ILE A 41 13.46 -6.98 11.90
C ILE A 41 14.05 -7.79 10.74
N LYS A 42 15.15 -8.52 10.98
CA LYS A 42 15.80 -9.34 9.98
C LYS A 42 14.89 -10.47 9.52
N ALA A 43 14.31 -11.22 10.47
CA ALA A 43 13.41 -12.33 10.19
C ALA A 43 12.18 -11.87 9.37
N GLU A 44 11.58 -10.73 9.73
CA GLU A 44 10.41 -10.21 9.02
C GLU A 44 10.76 -9.76 7.60
N ARG A 45 11.91 -9.08 7.41
CA ARG A 45 12.39 -8.71 6.08
C ARG A 45 12.68 -9.92 5.21
N GLU A 46 13.31 -10.96 5.76
CA GLU A 46 13.59 -12.22 5.06
C GLU A 46 12.29 -12.91 4.64
N ARG A 47 11.26 -12.95 5.52
CA ARG A 47 9.94 -13.50 5.21
C ARG A 47 9.25 -12.75 4.08
N ILE A 48 9.19 -11.42 4.16
CA ILE A 48 8.59 -10.57 3.13
C ILE A 48 9.30 -10.77 1.78
N GLN A 49 10.64 -10.78 1.79
CA GLN A 49 11.44 -10.99 0.59
C GLN A 49 11.18 -12.36 -0.03
N ALA A 50 11.07 -13.41 0.78
CA ALA A 50 10.77 -14.75 0.30
C ALA A 50 9.38 -14.84 -0.36
N ILE A 51 8.36 -14.19 0.21
CA ILE A 51 7.00 -14.20 -0.34
C ILE A 51 6.94 -13.41 -1.66
N LEU A 52 7.38 -12.15 -1.64
CA LEU A 52 7.27 -11.24 -2.79
C LEU A 52 8.27 -11.54 -3.92
N GLY A 53 9.39 -12.16 -3.59
CA GLY A 53 10.42 -12.57 -4.53
C GLY A 53 10.19 -13.95 -5.15
N SER A 54 9.16 -14.69 -4.72
CA SER A 54 8.85 -16.00 -5.27
C SER A 54 8.26 -15.92 -6.68
N ASP A 55 8.58 -16.89 -7.53
CA ASP A 55 7.97 -17.01 -8.86
C ASP A 55 6.45 -17.15 -8.79
N ALA A 56 5.95 -17.77 -7.72
CA ALA A 56 4.53 -17.94 -7.44
C ALA A 56 3.79 -16.60 -7.29
N ALA A 57 4.46 -15.53 -6.84
CA ALA A 57 3.89 -14.18 -6.73
C ALA A 57 3.65 -13.51 -8.10
N THR A 58 4.27 -13.99 -9.18
CA THR A 58 4.10 -13.43 -10.53
C THR A 58 2.68 -13.66 -11.03
N GLY A 59 1.99 -12.56 -11.38
CA GLY A 59 0.57 -12.56 -11.74
C GLY A 59 -0.38 -12.68 -10.53
N ARG A 60 0.13 -12.56 -9.30
CA ARG A 60 -0.63 -12.68 -8.04
C ARG A 60 -0.17 -11.67 -6.98
N ARG A 61 0.33 -10.51 -7.42
CA ARG A 61 1.02 -9.55 -6.54
C ARG A 61 0.16 -9.11 -5.36
N ASP A 62 -1.10 -8.73 -5.61
CA ASP A 62 -2.02 -8.27 -4.56
C ASP A 62 -2.19 -9.30 -3.43
N LEU A 63 -2.30 -10.58 -3.78
CA LEU A 63 -2.43 -11.66 -2.78
C LEU A 63 -1.09 -11.90 -2.06
N ALA A 64 0.02 -11.85 -2.77
CA ALA A 64 1.35 -11.98 -2.18
C ALA A 64 1.66 -10.83 -1.20
N GLU A 65 1.26 -9.61 -1.53
CA GLU A 65 1.36 -8.43 -0.66
C GLU A 65 0.50 -8.57 0.59
N HIS A 66 -0.71 -9.13 0.46
CA HIS A 66 -1.53 -9.43 1.63
C HIS A 66 -0.84 -10.44 2.57
N PHE A 67 -0.26 -11.51 2.04
CA PHE A 67 0.49 -12.46 2.88
C PHE A 67 1.75 -11.84 3.50
N ALA A 68 2.44 -11.00 2.75
CA ALA A 68 3.67 -10.35 3.21
C ALA A 68 3.42 -9.31 4.30
N PHE A 69 2.35 -8.51 4.25
CA PHE A 69 2.17 -7.38 5.18
C PHE A 69 0.94 -7.50 6.07
N GLY A 70 -0.08 -8.23 5.64
CA GLY A 70 -1.35 -8.35 6.34
C GLY A 70 -1.47 -9.59 7.22
N THR A 71 -0.48 -10.48 7.20
CA THR A 71 -0.53 -11.76 7.92
C THR A 71 0.83 -12.16 8.49
N ASP A 72 0.82 -12.94 9.56
CA ASP A 72 2.01 -13.57 10.16
C ASP A 72 2.27 -14.98 9.57
N MET A 73 1.84 -15.22 8.33
CA MET A 73 2.00 -16.52 7.68
C MET A 73 3.48 -16.77 7.32
N ALA A 74 3.98 -17.97 7.64
CA ALA A 74 5.31 -18.42 7.22
C ALA A 74 5.46 -18.39 5.69
N SER A 75 6.66 -18.07 5.20
CA SER A 75 6.93 -17.88 3.78
C SER A 75 6.61 -19.13 2.95
N GLU A 76 6.91 -20.33 3.45
CA GLU A 76 6.65 -21.59 2.75
C GLU A 76 5.14 -21.84 2.57
N ALA A 77 4.36 -21.57 3.61
CA ALA A 77 2.90 -21.72 3.57
C ALA A 77 2.27 -20.69 2.62
N ALA A 78 2.74 -19.44 2.65
CA ALA A 78 2.29 -18.40 1.75
C ALA A 78 2.61 -18.73 0.28
N VAL A 79 3.82 -19.22 -0.01
CA VAL A 79 4.20 -19.64 -1.37
C VAL A 79 3.33 -20.82 -1.84
N ALA A 80 3.11 -21.82 -0.99
CA ALA A 80 2.22 -22.94 -1.32
C ALA A 80 0.78 -22.48 -1.62
N ALA A 81 0.28 -21.49 -0.88
CA ALA A 81 -1.03 -20.89 -1.16
C ALA A 81 -1.05 -20.14 -2.50
N LEU A 82 -0.01 -19.36 -2.81
CA LEU A 82 0.12 -18.63 -4.07
C LEU A 82 0.19 -19.58 -5.28
N GLU A 83 0.83 -20.74 -5.15
CA GLU A 83 0.86 -21.75 -6.22
C GLU A 83 -0.52 -22.31 -6.55
N LYS A 84 -1.41 -22.43 -5.56
CA LYS A 84 -2.80 -22.90 -5.74
C LYS A 84 -3.74 -21.80 -6.21
N ALA A 85 -3.40 -20.55 -5.96
CA ALA A 85 -4.23 -19.43 -6.36
C ALA A 85 -4.23 -19.25 -7.90
N PRO A 86 -5.36 -18.82 -8.49
CA PRO A 86 -5.39 -18.42 -9.89
C PRO A 86 -4.52 -17.19 -10.10
N LYS A 87 -3.86 -17.11 -11.27
CA LYS A 87 -3.22 -15.85 -11.69
C LYS A 87 -4.31 -14.84 -12.00
N LEU A 88 -4.14 -13.60 -11.55
CA LEU A 88 -4.97 -12.51 -12.04
C LEU A 88 -4.70 -12.34 -13.54
N PRO A 89 -5.75 -12.17 -14.35
CA PRO A 89 -5.55 -11.82 -15.75
C PRO A 89 -4.78 -10.49 -15.78
N GLU A 90 -3.70 -10.43 -16.54
CA GLU A 90 -3.15 -9.14 -16.98
C GLU A 90 -4.30 -8.33 -17.54
N ALA A 91 -4.31 -7.02 -17.29
CA ALA A 91 -5.38 -6.09 -17.65
C ALA A 91 -5.58 -6.01 -19.17
N THR A 92 -6.07 -7.10 -19.73
CA THR A 92 -6.69 -7.24 -21.03
C THR A 92 -8.15 -6.99 -20.74
N THR A 93 -8.74 -6.11 -21.55
CA THR A 93 -10.15 -5.75 -21.50
C THR A 93 -10.99 -7.00 -21.28
N LYS A 94 -11.52 -7.17 -20.06
CA LYS A 94 -12.51 -8.20 -19.75
C LYS A 94 -13.70 -7.93 -20.66
N THR A 95 -13.74 -8.59 -21.82
CA THR A 95 -15.03 -8.89 -22.44
C THR A 95 -15.74 -9.72 -21.40
N ASP A 96 -16.78 -9.16 -20.80
CA ASP A 96 -17.55 -9.81 -19.74
C ASP A 96 -18.20 -11.06 -20.33
N CYS A 97 -17.51 -12.19 -20.16
CA CYS A 97 -17.86 -13.48 -20.74
C CYS A 97 -19.24 -13.93 -20.28
N LEU A 98 -19.65 -13.51 -19.07
CA LEU A 98 -21.01 -13.72 -18.59
C LEU A 98 -22.01 -12.86 -19.38
N SER A 99 -21.76 -11.56 -19.52
CA SER A 99 -22.63 -10.68 -20.33
C SER A 99 -22.75 -11.16 -21.78
N GLN A 100 -21.67 -11.69 -22.37
CA GLN A 100 -21.69 -12.24 -23.72
C GLN A 100 -22.53 -13.54 -23.79
N ALA A 101 -22.40 -14.42 -22.79
CA ALA A 101 -23.25 -15.61 -22.70
C ALA A 101 -24.73 -15.25 -22.53
N MET A 102 -25.03 -14.22 -21.74
CA MET A 102 -26.39 -13.71 -21.54
C MET A 102 -26.97 -13.07 -22.80
N ALA A 103 -26.15 -12.34 -23.57
CA ALA A 103 -26.57 -11.74 -24.85
C ALA A 103 -26.87 -12.80 -25.92
N ASN A 104 -26.15 -13.94 -25.89
CA ASN A 104 -26.30 -15.03 -26.85
C ASN A 104 -27.40 -16.05 -26.47
N THR A 105 -28.06 -15.87 -25.32
CA THR A 105 -29.15 -16.75 -24.90
C THR A 105 -30.49 -16.20 -25.42
N PRO A 106 -31.28 -16.98 -26.18
CA PRO A 106 -32.59 -16.55 -26.65
C PRO A 106 -33.50 -16.12 -25.49
N ARG A 107 -33.95 -14.86 -25.50
CA ARG A 107 -34.86 -14.33 -24.48
C ARG A 107 -36.30 -14.66 -24.86
N PRO A 108 -37.13 -15.18 -23.94
CA PRO A 108 -38.54 -15.39 -24.21
C PRO A 108 -39.23 -14.04 -24.48
N ASN A 109 -40.06 -13.99 -25.51
CA ASN A 109 -40.81 -12.80 -25.90
C ASN A 109 -42.05 -12.63 -25.00
N ILE A 110 -41.86 -12.06 -23.82
CA ILE A 110 -42.96 -11.79 -22.88
C ILE A 110 -43.44 -10.36 -23.13
N ALA A 111 -44.66 -10.23 -23.64
CA ALA A 111 -45.35 -8.96 -23.77
C ALA A 111 -45.93 -8.52 -22.41
N PRO A 112 -46.06 -7.21 -22.15
CA PRO A 112 -46.84 -6.73 -21.01
C PRO A 112 -48.33 -7.05 -21.21
N ASP A 113 -48.98 -7.65 -20.20
CA ASP A 113 -50.40 -8.00 -20.21
C ASP A 113 -51.34 -6.79 -19.98
N THR A 114 -51.12 -5.67 -20.66
CA THR A 114 -52.02 -4.51 -20.51
C THR A 114 -52.61 -4.08 -21.84
N PRO A 115 -53.95 -4.10 -21.99
CA PRO A 115 -54.62 -3.60 -23.19
C PRO A 115 -54.46 -2.08 -23.30
N GLU A 116 -54.30 -1.60 -24.53
CA GLU A 116 -54.15 -0.19 -24.86
C GLU A 116 -55.30 0.67 -24.30
N ALA A 117 -54.94 1.73 -23.58
CA ALA A 117 -55.80 2.88 -23.35
C ALA A 117 -55.04 4.16 -23.73
N GLU A 118 -55.42 4.69 -24.89
CA GLU A 118 -55.39 6.07 -25.36
C GLU A 118 -54.06 6.86 -25.43
N LEU A 119 -53.63 7.00 -26.68
CA LEU A 119 -53.16 8.22 -27.36
C LEU A 119 -53.45 9.55 -26.61
N GLY A 120 -52.43 10.09 -25.95
CA GLY A 120 -52.29 11.52 -25.70
C GLY A 120 -51.15 12.08 -26.57
N ALA A 121 -51.52 12.77 -27.65
CA ALA A 121 -50.59 13.46 -28.54
C ALA A 121 -49.76 14.50 -27.78
N PHE A 122 -48.43 14.38 -27.85
CA PHE A 122 -47.53 15.49 -27.56
C PHE A 122 -46.74 15.81 -28.82
N GLU A 123 -47.07 16.99 -29.35
CA GLU A 123 -46.56 17.62 -30.55
C GLU A 123 -45.02 17.68 -30.64
N GLU A 124 -44.55 17.72 -31.88
CA GLU A 124 -43.16 17.94 -32.28
C GLU A 124 -42.56 19.21 -31.67
N GLY A 125 -41.85 19.04 -30.55
CA GLY A 125 -40.94 20.05 -30.02
C GLY A 125 -39.56 19.93 -30.67
N SER A 126 -39.44 20.41 -31.91
CA SER A 126 -38.17 20.66 -32.59
C SER A 126 -37.33 21.70 -31.81
N LEU A 127 -36.56 21.24 -30.82
CA LEU A 127 -35.46 22.02 -30.25
C LEU A 127 -34.21 21.81 -31.09
N LEU A 128 -34.12 22.61 -32.16
CA LEU A 128 -32.87 23.14 -32.64
C LEU A 128 -32.19 23.89 -31.48
N VAL A 129 -31.27 23.24 -30.77
CA VAL A 129 -30.20 23.96 -30.06
C VAL A 129 -28.90 23.67 -30.77
N ASN A 130 -28.66 24.58 -31.70
CA ASN A 130 -27.39 24.88 -32.31
C ASN A 130 -26.32 25.11 -31.21
N GLU A 131 -25.14 24.54 -31.43
CA GLU A 131 -23.81 25.05 -31.07
C GLU A 131 -23.56 25.82 -29.75
N ILE A 132 -22.56 25.28 -29.02
CA ILE A 132 -21.58 25.98 -28.17
C ILE A 132 -22.10 26.45 -26.80
N GLY A 133 -22.03 25.53 -25.85
CA GLY A 133 -22.18 25.84 -24.43
C GLY A 133 -21.72 24.75 -23.48
N ILE A 134 -20.85 23.83 -23.91
CA ILE A 134 -20.14 22.98 -22.96
C ILE A 134 -18.99 23.83 -22.43
N SER A 135 -19.15 24.30 -21.19
CA SER A 135 -18.14 24.97 -20.39
C SER A 135 -16.74 24.47 -20.71
N ASN A 136 -15.87 25.41 -21.11
CA ASN A 136 -14.42 25.23 -21.15
C ASN A 136 -13.92 24.83 -19.76
N VAL A 137 -13.95 23.54 -19.48
CA VAL A 137 -13.16 22.88 -18.43
C VAL A 137 -12.22 21.94 -19.15
N ILE A 138 -11.14 22.55 -19.62
CA ILE A 138 -9.78 22.02 -19.79
C ILE A 138 -9.71 20.48 -19.66
N ARG A 139 -9.60 19.79 -20.80
CA ARG A 139 -8.69 18.66 -20.98
C ARG A 139 -8.49 18.43 -22.48
N THR A 140 -7.59 19.23 -23.03
CA THR A 140 -6.92 18.94 -24.28
C THR A 140 -6.33 17.53 -24.18
N SER A 141 -6.73 16.67 -25.10
CA SER A 141 -6.10 15.40 -25.39
C SER A 141 -4.60 15.58 -25.57
N LEU A 142 -3.78 15.05 -24.67
CA LEU A 142 -2.36 14.87 -24.91
C LEU A 142 -2.14 13.41 -25.31
N THR A 143 -2.27 13.14 -26.60
CA THR A 143 -1.67 11.98 -27.24
C THR A 143 -0.14 12.08 -27.10
N GLU A 144 0.41 11.32 -26.16
CA GLU A 144 1.74 10.69 -26.00
C GLU A 144 3.04 11.21 -26.67
N LYS A 145 3.06 12.29 -27.47
CA LYS A 145 4.29 12.69 -28.20
C LYS A 145 4.86 14.06 -27.84
N SER A 146 4.28 14.80 -26.89
CA SER A 146 4.76 16.16 -26.54
C SER A 146 5.28 16.33 -25.11
N PHE A 147 5.26 15.29 -24.28
CA PHE A 147 5.77 15.40 -22.90
C PHE A 147 7.30 15.60 -22.85
N THR A 148 8.03 15.05 -23.82
CA THR A 148 9.49 15.17 -23.90
C THR A 148 9.95 16.60 -24.21
N THR A 149 9.15 17.40 -24.91
CA THR A 149 9.51 18.78 -25.26
C THR A 149 9.18 19.79 -24.16
N LEU A 150 8.15 19.53 -23.33
CA LEU A 150 7.78 20.45 -22.24
C LEU A 150 8.72 20.34 -21.04
N VAL A 151 9.21 19.14 -20.70
CA VAL A 151 10.20 18.93 -19.64
C VAL A 151 11.55 19.57 -19.98
N LEU A 152 11.92 19.60 -21.27
CA LEU A 152 13.18 20.23 -21.69
C LEU A 152 13.14 21.77 -21.59
N ARG A 153 11.97 22.40 -21.79
CA ARG A 153 11.84 23.86 -21.63
C ARG A 153 11.61 24.32 -20.18
N PHE A 154 11.05 23.46 -19.32
CA PHE A 154 10.96 23.77 -17.88
C PHE A 154 12.28 23.55 -17.13
N THR A 155 13.10 22.58 -17.55
CA THR A 155 14.41 22.32 -16.92
C THR A 155 15.44 23.39 -17.26
N LEU A 156 15.31 24.10 -18.39
CA LEU A 156 16.22 25.20 -18.75
C LEU A 156 15.80 26.57 -18.18
N ALA A 157 14.55 26.73 -17.74
CA ALA A 157 14.05 28.00 -17.18
C ALA A 157 14.12 28.08 -15.65
N GLY A 158 14.28 26.93 -14.95
CA GLY A 158 14.35 26.87 -13.49
C GLY A 158 15.75 27.00 -12.86
N GLN A 159 16.82 27.06 -13.66
CA GLN A 159 18.22 27.12 -13.20
C GLN A 159 18.78 28.57 -13.15
N ARG A 160 17.92 29.59 -13.08
CA ARG A 160 18.34 31.01 -13.19
C ARG A 160 17.93 31.91 -12.02
N GLN A 161 17.76 31.37 -10.82
CA GLN A 161 17.45 32.18 -9.62
C GLN A 161 18.22 31.78 -8.34
N LEU A 162 19.41 31.21 -8.45
CA LEU A 162 20.27 30.95 -7.27
C LEU A 162 21.77 31.19 -7.54
N THR A 163 22.16 32.30 -8.16
CA THR A 163 23.55 32.82 -8.03
C THR A 163 23.55 34.36 -8.11
N SER A 164 23.07 35.03 -7.07
CA SER A 164 23.42 36.44 -6.88
C SER A 164 23.52 36.76 -5.40
N THR A 165 24.65 36.39 -4.78
CA THR A 165 25.18 37.14 -3.63
C THR A 165 26.68 36.85 -3.41
N VAL A 166 27.47 37.92 -3.44
CA VAL A 166 28.74 38.16 -2.72
C VAL A 166 30.04 37.53 -3.30
N ARG A 167 30.86 38.36 -3.96
CA ARG A 167 32.17 38.88 -3.50
C ARG A 167 33.22 39.02 -4.63
N GLU A 168 33.31 40.20 -5.21
CA GLU A 168 34.55 40.72 -5.79
C GLU A 168 35.45 41.13 -4.63
N GLU A 169 36.53 40.39 -4.33
CA GLU A 169 37.73 40.90 -3.67
C GLU A 169 38.88 39.93 -3.98
N SER A 170 39.76 40.28 -4.94
CA SER A 170 41.22 40.07 -4.92
C SER A 170 41.83 40.70 -6.16
#